data_AF-A0A349HMY6-F1
#
_entry.id   AF-A0A349HMY6-F1
#
_cell.length_a   1.000
_cell.length_b   1.000
_cell.length_c   1.000
_cell.angle_alpha   90.00
_cell.angle_beta   90.00
_cell.angle_gamma   90.00
#
_symmetry.space_group_name_H-M   'P 1'
#
loop_
_entity.id
_entity.type
_entity.pdbx_description
1 polymer ?
#
loop_
_entity_poly.entity_id
_entity_poly.type
_entity_poly.pdbx_seq_one_letter_code
_entity_poly.pdbx_strand_id
1 'polypeptide(L)'
;MQEFAYPVLTVLVFFPLLAAVGLFFLKGDNTIRVYTLGVSIIELVLSFPLFAGFELESGAFQFVERMDWVRQWGVEYYLGTDGISFLMVVLTIVVLPLCVLCSWTYIQTRVKEFHFCLLFMTAACVGVFTALDLVLFYVFWEAMLVPMYLLIAVWGGPEKRYASLKFFLYTLAGSALLLVAIVAFRVAGGTFAIPELMEQNFTFNFQFWAFLALALAFAIKVPMFPFHTWLPAAHVQAPTAGS
;
A
#
# COMPACT_ATOMS: atom_id res chain seq x y z
N MET A 1 14.53 -0.78 23.90
CA MET A 1 14.17 -1.30 22.57
C MET A 1 13.85 -2.76 22.73
N GLN A 2 12.59 -3.14 22.56
CA GLN A 2 12.17 -4.54 22.59
C GLN A 2 12.75 -5.19 21.32
N GLU A 3 13.82 -5.96 21.45
CA GLU A 3 14.39 -6.71 20.32
C GLU A 3 13.44 -7.87 20.02
N PHE A 4 12.61 -7.70 19.00
CA PHE A 4 11.85 -8.81 18.44
C PHE A 4 12.81 -9.72 17.67
N ALA A 5 12.59 -11.03 17.75
CA ALA A 5 13.48 -12.04 17.18
C ALA A 5 13.56 -12.02 15.63
N TYR A 6 12.71 -11.23 14.95
CA TYR A 6 12.62 -11.14 13.50
C TYR A 6 12.12 -9.76 13.04
N PRO A 7 12.37 -9.35 11.78
CA PRO A 7 11.89 -8.07 11.23
C PRO A 7 10.38 -8.14 10.96
N VAL A 8 9.59 -7.59 11.88
CA VAL A 8 8.13 -7.66 11.88
C VAL A 8 7.53 -6.99 10.65
N LEU A 9 7.93 -5.76 10.31
CA LEU A 9 7.33 -5.00 9.20
C LEU A 9 7.68 -5.62 7.85
N THR A 10 8.95 -6.02 7.65
CA THR A 10 9.38 -6.77 6.47
C THR A 10 8.53 -8.03 6.28
N VAL A 11 8.29 -8.78 7.36
CA VAL A 11 7.47 -10.01 7.29
C VAL A 11 6.04 -9.70 6.87
N LEU A 12 5.40 -8.67 7.44
CA LEU A 12 4.04 -8.29 7.07
C LEU A 12 3.93 -7.79 5.62
N VAL A 13 4.95 -7.10 5.11
CA VAL A 13 4.96 -6.67 3.70
C VAL A 13 5.13 -7.86 2.76
N PHE A 14 6.07 -8.77 3.04
CA PHE A 14 6.46 -9.80 2.06
C PHE A 14 5.78 -11.16 2.24
N PHE A 15 5.23 -11.49 3.41
CA PHE A 15 4.52 -12.75 3.62
C PHE A 15 3.30 -12.91 2.68
N PRO A 16 2.42 -11.90 2.50
CA PRO A 16 1.32 -12.01 1.55
C PRO A 16 1.81 -12.21 0.11
N LEU A 17 2.93 -11.59 -0.29
CA LEU A 17 3.53 -11.79 -1.62
C LEU A 17 4.08 -13.20 -1.80
N LEU A 18 4.76 -13.74 -0.78
CA LEU A 18 5.25 -15.12 -0.80
C LEU A 18 4.08 -16.11 -0.88
N ALA A 19 3.01 -15.87 -0.14
CA ALA A 19 1.78 -16.65 -0.22
C ALA A 19 1.08 -16.52 -1.59
N ALA A 20 1.13 -15.33 -2.21
CA ALA A 20 0.60 -15.11 -3.56
C ALA A 20 1.36 -15.94 -4.60
N VAL A 21 2.68 -16.11 -4.45
CA VAL A 21 3.47 -17.05 -5.26
C VAL A 21 3.06 -18.50 -4.98
N GLY A 22 2.76 -18.83 -3.72
CA GLY A 22 2.22 -20.13 -3.32
C GLY A 22 0.95 -20.55 -4.09
N LEU A 23 0.09 -19.60 -4.45
CA LEU A 23 -1.14 -19.85 -5.23
C LEU A 23 -0.86 -20.49 -6.60
N PHE A 24 0.31 -20.26 -7.21
CA PHE A 24 0.62 -20.83 -8.52
C PHE A 24 0.68 -22.36 -8.48
N PHE A 25 1.09 -22.94 -7.35
CA PHE A 25 1.22 -24.39 -7.16
C PHE A 25 -0.09 -25.09 -6.78
N LEU A 26 -1.13 -24.32 -6.42
CA LEU A 26 -2.43 -24.86 -6.01
C LEU A 26 -3.38 -25.02 -7.20
N LYS A 27 -4.29 -25.99 -7.09
CA LYS A 27 -5.37 -26.25 -8.04
C LYS A 27 -6.70 -26.37 -7.30
N GLY A 28 -7.78 -25.95 -7.96
CA GLY A 28 -9.13 -25.97 -7.41
C GLY A 28 -9.49 -24.67 -6.70
N ASP A 29 -10.64 -24.10 -7.08
CA ASP A 29 -11.06 -22.78 -6.61
C ASP A 29 -11.33 -22.76 -5.09
N ASN A 30 -11.93 -23.82 -4.54
CA ASN A 30 -12.16 -23.91 -3.11
C ASN A 30 -10.85 -24.01 -2.31
N THR A 31 -9.86 -24.75 -2.82
CA THR A 31 -8.53 -24.86 -2.19
C THR A 31 -7.83 -23.51 -2.17
N ILE A 32 -7.92 -22.73 -3.26
CA ILE A 32 -7.37 -21.36 -3.34
C ILE A 32 -8.03 -20.43 -2.31
N ARG A 33 -9.36 -20.47 -2.19
CA ARG A 33 -10.11 -19.65 -1.23
C ARG A 33 -9.74 -19.99 0.21
N VAL A 34 -9.75 -21.28 0.57
CA VAL A 34 -9.36 -21.75 1.91
C VAL A 34 -7.91 -21.42 2.22
N TYR A 35 -7.00 -21.60 1.26
CA TYR A 35 -5.59 -21.24 1.41
C TYR A 35 -5.43 -19.76 1.70
N THR A 36 -6.05 -18.89 0.90
CA THR A 36 -5.93 -17.44 1.08
C THR A 36 -6.56 -16.97 2.38
N LEU A 37 -7.67 -17.59 2.81
CA LEU A 37 -8.23 -17.35 4.13
C LEU A 37 -7.24 -17.75 5.23
N GLY A 38 -6.64 -18.94 5.14
CA GLY A 38 -5.60 -19.38 6.08
C GLY A 38 -4.41 -18.42 6.15
N VAL A 39 -3.91 -17.97 4.98
CA VAL A 39 -2.86 -16.96 4.88
C VAL A 39 -3.27 -15.66 5.56
N SER A 40 -4.50 -15.18 5.36
CA SER A 40 -4.97 -13.95 5.99
C SER A 40 -5.05 -14.04 7.53
N ILE A 41 -5.39 -15.22 8.06
CA ILE A 41 -5.36 -15.47 9.51
C ILE A 41 -3.92 -15.55 10.03
N ILE A 42 -3.01 -16.18 9.28
CA ILE A 42 -1.58 -16.19 9.63
C ILE A 42 -1.02 -14.77 9.65
N GLU A 43 -1.36 -13.94 8.66
CA GLU A 43 -0.95 -12.53 8.59
C GLU A 43 -1.43 -11.74 9.82
N LEU A 44 -2.68 -11.94 10.25
CA LEU A 44 -3.19 -11.40 11.51
C LEU A 44 -2.34 -11.82 12.72
N VAL A 45 -1.99 -13.10 12.81
CA VAL A 45 -1.13 -13.61 13.88
C VAL A 45 0.28 -13.00 13.80
N LEU A 46 0.86 -12.87 12.61
CA LEU A 46 2.18 -12.26 12.39
C LEU A 46 2.21 -10.78 12.79
N SER A 47 1.07 -10.09 12.77
CA SER A 47 0.95 -8.70 13.22
C SER A 47 0.85 -8.53 14.73
N PHE A 48 0.68 -9.62 15.50
CA PHE A 48 0.53 -9.58 16.95
C PHE A 48 1.64 -8.83 17.70
N PRO A 49 2.94 -8.94 17.32
CA PRO A 49 4.00 -8.14 17.93
C PRO A 49 3.75 -6.63 17.87
N LEU A 50 3.11 -6.11 16.81
CA LEU A 50 2.74 -4.71 16.73
C LEU A 50 1.77 -4.33 17.86
N PHE A 51 0.76 -5.17 18.14
CA PHE A 51 -0.18 -4.89 19.23
C PHE A 51 0.46 -4.98 20.61
N ALA A 52 1.35 -5.95 20.80
CA ALA A 52 1.96 -6.22 22.10
C ALA A 52 3.11 -5.26 22.45
N GLY A 53 3.80 -4.71 21.44
CA GLY A 53 5.00 -3.90 21.61
C GLY A 53 4.88 -2.44 21.22
N PHE A 54 3.75 -1.98 20.67
CA PHE A 54 3.60 -0.60 20.27
C PHE A 54 3.28 0.31 21.47
N GLU A 55 4.15 1.29 21.71
CA GLU A 55 4.02 2.28 22.79
C GLU A 55 3.24 3.51 22.30
N LEU A 56 1.97 3.66 22.73
CA LEU A 56 1.09 4.75 22.29
C LEU A 56 1.53 6.15 22.73
N GLU A 57 2.30 6.26 23.80
CA GLU A 57 2.72 7.55 24.37
C GLU A 57 4.00 8.12 23.72
N SER A 58 4.64 7.36 22.84
CA SER A 58 5.85 7.78 22.14
C SER A 58 5.52 8.46 20.81
N GLY A 59 6.14 9.62 20.56
CA GLY A 59 6.09 10.30 19.26
C GLY A 59 7.10 9.79 18.22
N ALA A 60 7.94 8.82 18.59
CA ALA A 60 8.97 8.27 17.70
C ALA A 60 8.40 7.15 16.81
N PHE A 61 9.00 6.96 15.64
CA PHE A 61 8.76 5.77 14.81
C PHE A 61 9.27 4.52 15.53
N GLN A 62 8.44 3.47 15.54
CA GLN A 62 8.70 2.20 16.20
C GLN A 62 8.85 1.08 15.17
N PHE A 63 9.34 -0.09 15.61
CA PHE A 63 9.61 -1.24 14.72
C PHE A 63 10.46 -0.85 13.50
N VAL A 64 11.47 0.00 13.72
CA VAL A 64 12.30 0.54 12.64
C VAL A 64 13.20 -0.54 12.06
N GLU A 65 13.10 -0.72 10.74
CA GLU A 65 13.92 -1.63 9.96
C GLU A 65 14.58 -0.83 8.85
N ARG A 66 15.91 -0.64 8.93
CA ARG A 66 16.66 0.24 8.03
C ARG A 66 17.84 -0.49 7.41
N MET A 67 17.91 -0.51 6.08
CA MET A 67 19.04 -1.04 5.31
C MET A 67 19.29 -0.20 4.05
N ASP A 68 20.52 -0.13 3.60
CA ASP A 68 20.84 0.47 2.30
C ASP A 68 20.22 -0.36 1.16
N TRP A 69 19.36 0.24 0.32
CA TRP A 69 18.80 -0.45 -0.84
C TRP A 69 19.57 -0.12 -2.13
N VAL A 70 19.64 1.16 -2.50
CA VAL A 70 20.39 1.65 -3.67
C VAL A 70 21.32 2.77 -3.22
N ARG A 71 22.49 2.38 -2.70
CA ARG A 71 23.51 3.30 -2.14
C ARG A 71 23.88 4.44 -3.07
N GLN A 72 24.01 4.17 -4.37
CA GLN A 72 24.42 5.19 -5.36
C GLN A 72 23.42 6.35 -5.47
N TRP A 73 22.15 6.10 -5.17
CA TRP A 73 21.07 7.08 -5.24
C TRP A 73 20.66 7.59 -3.85
N GLY A 74 21.17 6.97 -2.79
CA GLY A 74 20.80 7.26 -1.40
C GLY A 74 19.37 6.78 -1.06
N VAL A 75 18.89 5.73 -1.74
CA VAL A 75 17.59 5.12 -1.45
C VAL A 75 17.78 4.03 -0.41
N GLU A 76 16.96 4.06 0.63
CA GLU A 76 17.02 3.13 1.74
C GLU A 76 15.78 2.23 1.77
N TYR A 77 15.97 0.99 2.20
CA TYR A 77 14.89 0.19 2.73
C TYR A 77 14.66 0.64 4.17
N TYR A 78 13.87 1.68 4.35
CA TYR A 78 13.55 2.27 5.65
C TYR A 78 12.06 2.06 5.93
N LEU A 79 11.76 1.10 6.81
CA LEU A 79 10.43 0.90 7.37
C LEU A 79 10.36 1.37 8.83
N GLY A 80 9.17 1.75 9.24
CA GLY A 80 8.81 2.02 10.62
C GLY A 80 7.31 2.30 10.72
N THR A 81 6.81 2.41 11.94
CA THR A 81 5.39 2.67 12.17
C THR A 81 5.21 3.70 13.29
N ASP A 82 4.30 4.65 13.05
CA ASP A 82 3.79 5.60 14.05
C ASP A 82 2.33 5.24 14.42
N GLY A 83 1.68 6.08 15.23
CA GLY A 83 0.32 5.79 15.70
C GLY A 83 -0.72 5.68 14.57
N ILE A 84 -0.57 6.48 13.51
CA ILE A 84 -1.49 6.45 12.35
C ILE A 84 -1.20 5.22 11.50
N SER A 85 0.07 4.98 11.19
CA SER A 85 0.53 3.87 10.38
C SER A 85 0.14 2.53 11.00
N PHE A 86 0.29 2.39 12.32
CA PHE A 86 -0.16 1.23 13.07
C PHE A 86 -1.63 0.91 12.82
N LEU A 87 -2.52 1.90 12.98
CA LEU A 87 -3.96 1.71 12.76
C LEU A 87 -4.27 1.30 11.33
N MET A 88 -3.58 1.90 10.35
CA MET A 88 -3.80 1.60 8.93
C MET A 88 -3.28 0.21 8.54
N VAL A 89 -2.14 -0.23 9.08
CA VAL A 89 -1.61 -1.59 8.89
C VAL A 89 -2.58 -2.62 9.47
N VAL A 90 -3.03 -2.42 10.72
CA VAL A 90 -3.99 -3.31 11.37
C VAL A 90 -5.29 -3.39 10.57
N LEU A 91 -5.84 -2.25 10.15
CA LEU A 91 -7.06 -2.21 9.35
C LEU A 91 -6.88 -2.99 8.04
N THR A 92 -5.76 -2.79 7.34
CA THR A 92 -5.44 -3.48 6.09
C THR A 92 -5.42 -5.00 6.27
N ILE A 93 -4.78 -5.48 7.33
CA ILE A 93 -4.65 -6.92 7.60
C ILE A 93 -6.01 -7.52 8.01
N VAL A 94 -6.81 -6.82 8.82
CA VAL A 94 -8.15 -7.26 9.26
C VAL A 94 -9.15 -7.29 8.10
N VAL A 95 -9.03 -6.41 7.12
CA VAL A 95 -9.94 -6.36 5.96
C VAL A 95 -9.72 -7.54 5.01
N LEU A 96 -8.49 -8.05 4.87
CA LEU A 96 -8.19 -9.17 3.96
C LEU A 96 -9.07 -10.42 4.16
N PRO A 97 -9.23 -11.02 5.36
CA PRO A 97 -10.12 -12.17 5.55
C PRO A 97 -11.57 -11.84 5.18
N LEU A 98 -12.03 -10.61 5.45
CA LEU A 98 -13.39 -10.18 5.11
C LEU A 98 -13.58 -10.11 3.59
N CYS A 99 -12.59 -9.59 2.85
CA CYS A 99 -12.57 -9.58 1.39
C CYS A 99 -12.61 -10.99 0.79
N VAL A 100 -11.88 -11.95 1.39
CA VAL A 100 -11.91 -13.36 0.96
C VAL A 100 -13.29 -13.99 1.23
N LEU A 101 -13.85 -13.78 2.42
CA LEU A 101 -15.15 -14.34 2.80
C LEU A 101 -16.30 -13.74 1.99
N CYS A 102 -16.32 -12.43 1.76
CA CYS A 102 -17.39 -11.80 0.99
C CYS A 102 -17.34 -12.20 -0.49
N SER A 103 -16.14 -12.50 -1.03
CA SER A 103 -15.94 -12.92 -2.41
C SER A 103 -16.15 -14.40 -2.69
N TRP A 104 -16.43 -15.19 -1.65
CA TRP A 104 -16.47 -16.64 -1.74
C TRP A 104 -17.47 -17.19 -2.76
N THR A 105 -18.62 -16.54 -2.93
CA THR A 105 -19.70 -17.07 -3.78
C THR A 105 -19.88 -16.34 -5.11
N TYR A 106 -19.45 -15.08 -5.22
CA TYR A 106 -19.68 -14.30 -6.43
C TYR A 106 -18.49 -14.31 -7.41
N ILE A 107 -17.26 -14.54 -6.92
CA ILE A 107 -16.08 -14.69 -7.79
C ILE A 107 -15.96 -16.15 -8.25
N GLN A 108 -16.37 -16.41 -9.50
CA GLN A 108 -16.38 -17.76 -10.08
C GLN A 108 -15.41 -17.93 -11.25
N THR A 109 -14.80 -16.86 -11.74
CA THR A 109 -13.85 -16.90 -12.85
C THR A 109 -12.50 -16.38 -12.40
N ARG A 110 -11.41 -16.99 -12.88
CA ARG A 110 -10.04 -16.59 -12.55
C ARG A 110 -9.81 -16.42 -11.03
N VAL A 111 -10.33 -17.38 -10.25
CA VAL A 111 -10.33 -17.30 -8.77
C VAL A 111 -8.90 -17.16 -8.24
N LYS A 112 -7.93 -17.85 -8.84
CA LYS A 112 -6.52 -17.76 -8.49
C LYS A 112 -5.98 -16.33 -8.63
N GLU A 113 -6.19 -15.71 -9.79
CA GLU A 113 -5.69 -14.38 -10.11
C GLU A 113 -6.34 -13.31 -9.23
N PHE A 114 -7.61 -13.51 -8.86
CA PHE A 114 -8.31 -12.63 -7.93
C PHE A 114 -7.66 -12.63 -6.55
N HIS A 115 -7.40 -13.82 -5.99
CA HIS A 115 -6.76 -13.96 -4.67
C HIS A 115 -5.29 -13.52 -4.70
N PHE A 116 -4.60 -13.70 -5.84
CA PHE A 116 -3.29 -13.10 -6.06
C PHE A 116 -3.35 -11.58 -5.94
N CYS A 117 -4.34 -10.93 -6.59
CA CYS A 117 -4.51 -9.48 -6.51
C CYS A 117 -4.83 -9.01 -5.09
N LEU A 118 -5.65 -9.76 -4.31
CA LEU A 118 -5.93 -9.42 -2.92
C LEU A 118 -4.67 -9.48 -2.04
N LEU A 119 -3.89 -10.56 -2.14
CA LEU A 119 -2.64 -10.71 -1.37
C LEU A 119 -1.59 -9.67 -1.76
N PHE A 120 -1.46 -9.40 -3.07
CA PHE A 120 -0.59 -8.34 -3.57
C PHE A 120 -1.03 -6.97 -3.02
N MET A 121 -2.33 -6.69 -3.05
CA MET A 121 -2.89 -5.44 -2.53
C MET A 121 -2.58 -5.26 -1.05
N THR A 122 -2.77 -6.30 -0.22
CA THR A 122 -2.44 -6.26 1.21
C THR A 122 -0.98 -5.90 1.42
N ALA A 123 -0.05 -6.59 0.74
CA ALA A 123 1.38 -6.28 0.83
C ALA A 123 1.72 -4.85 0.42
N ALA A 124 1.17 -4.38 -0.70
CA ALA A 124 1.41 -3.03 -1.17
C ALA A 124 0.86 -1.98 -0.19
N CYS A 125 -0.35 -2.16 0.35
CA CYS A 125 -0.94 -1.26 1.34
C CYS A 125 -0.13 -1.22 2.64
N VAL A 126 0.27 -2.38 3.19
CA VAL A 126 1.13 -2.42 4.38
C VAL A 126 2.47 -1.72 4.09
N GLY A 127 3.06 -1.94 2.92
CA GLY A 127 4.27 -1.24 2.49
C GLY A 127 4.12 0.28 2.41
N VAL A 128 3.01 0.79 1.86
CA VAL A 128 2.71 2.23 1.81
C VAL A 128 2.67 2.83 3.22
N PHE A 129 2.00 2.17 4.16
CA PHE A 129 1.85 2.69 5.51
C PHE A 129 3.11 2.58 6.37
N THR A 130 4.05 1.71 6.00
CA THR A 130 5.27 1.47 6.80
C THR A 130 6.52 2.11 6.21
N ALA A 131 6.49 2.57 4.96
CA ALA A 131 7.64 3.17 4.30
C ALA A 131 7.98 4.56 4.85
N LEU A 132 9.22 4.71 5.34
CA LEU A 132 9.81 5.95 5.82
C LEU A 132 10.84 6.55 4.85
N ASP A 133 11.06 5.92 3.69
CA ASP A 133 11.80 6.50 2.56
C ASP A 133 10.80 6.88 1.46
N LEU A 134 10.92 8.10 0.92
CA LEU A 134 9.98 8.64 -0.08
C LEU A 134 9.94 7.81 -1.38
N VAL A 135 11.06 7.26 -1.83
CA VAL A 135 11.10 6.41 -3.04
C VAL A 135 10.47 5.05 -2.73
N LEU A 136 10.78 4.47 -1.57
CA LEU A 136 10.15 3.22 -1.13
C LEU A 136 8.62 3.38 -1.00
N PHE A 137 8.17 4.47 -0.40
CA PHE A 137 6.76 4.86 -0.32
C PHE A 137 6.14 4.92 -1.72
N TYR A 138 6.78 5.62 -2.66
CA TYR A 138 6.31 5.73 -4.04
C TYR A 138 6.23 4.38 -4.75
N VAL A 139 7.19 3.48 -4.53
CA VAL A 139 7.17 2.13 -5.11
C VAL A 139 5.95 1.36 -4.63
N PHE A 140 5.64 1.35 -3.32
CA PHE A 140 4.45 0.67 -2.82
C PHE A 140 3.15 1.37 -3.25
N TRP A 141 3.17 2.70 -3.34
CA TRP A 141 2.06 3.53 -3.79
C TRP A 141 1.67 3.26 -5.25
N GLU A 142 2.65 3.02 -6.11
CA GLU A 142 2.41 2.59 -7.49
C GLU A 142 2.10 1.10 -7.58
N ALA A 143 2.76 0.27 -6.76
CA ALA A 143 2.52 -1.17 -6.73
C ALA A 143 1.06 -1.50 -6.39
N MET A 144 0.40 -0.74 -5.50
CA MET A 144 -1.02 -0.95 -5.19
C MET A 144 -1.95 -0.69 -6.39
N LEU A 145 -1.57 0.17 -7.35
CA LEU A 145 -2.40 0.50 -8.50
C LEU A 145 -2.60 -0.71 -9.42
N VAL A 146 -1.60 -1.58 -9.52
CA VAL A 146 -1.62 -2.76 -10.40
C VAL A 146 -2.74 -3.74 -10.03
N PRO A 147 -2.80 -4.30 -8.80
CA PRO A 147 -3.90 -5.18 -8.43
C PRO A 147 -5.24 -4.46 -8.44
N MET A 148 -5.32 -3.17 -8.09
CA MET A 148 -6.60 -2.44 -8.10
C MET A 148 -7.17 -2.32 -9.51
N TYR A 149 -6.30 -1.96 -10.46
CA TYR A 149 -6.65 -1.91 -11.88
C TYR A 149 -7.16 -3.26 -12.37
N LEU A 150 -6.47 -4.37 -12.03
CA LEU A 150 -6.87 -5.72 -12.43
C LEU A 150 -8.19 -6.15 -11.80
N LEU A 151 -8.39 -5.86 -10.51
CA LEU A 151 -9.63 -6.14 -9.78
C LEU A 151 -10.84 -5.52 -10.49
N ILE A 152 -10.73 -4.26 -10.90
CA ILE A 152 -11.77 -3.56 -11.66
C ILE A 152 -11.87 -4.14 -13.08
N ALA A 153 -10.75 -4.19 -13.83
CA ALA A 153 -10.76 -4.51 -15.26
C ALA A 153 -11.24 -5.94 -15.58
N VAL A 154 -10.96 -6.90 -14.71
CA VAL A 154 -11.29 -8.32 -14.94
C VAL A 154 -12.63 -8.69 -14.29
N TRP A 155 -12.82 -8.36 -13.01
CA TRP A 155 -13.99 -8.79 -12.21
C TRP A 155 -15.04 -7.71 -12.00
N GLY A 156 -14.84 -6.51 -12.56
CA GLY A 156 -15.83 -5.44 -12.46
C GLY A 156 -17.09 -5.64 -13.31
N GLY A 157 -17.99 -4.67 -13.20
CA GLY A 157 -19.27 -4.61 -13.89
C GLY A 157 -19.21 -4.32 -15.40
N PRO A 158 -20.35 -3.94 -16.02
CA PRO A 158 -20.44 -3.74 -17.47
C PRO A 158 -19.46 -2.71 -18.04
N GLU A 159 -19.24 -1.61 -17.33
CA GLU A 159 -18.38 -0.48 -17.76
C GLU A 159 -16.95 -0.57 -17.22
N LYS A 160 -16.52 -1.77 -16.79
CA LYS A 160 -15.22 -1.98 -16.14
C LYS A 160 -14.01 -1.51 -16.94
N ARG A 161 -14.06 -1.55 -18.28
CA ARG A 161 -12.97 -1.06 -19.14
C ARG A 161 -12.80 0.46 -19.01
N TYR A 162 -13.90 1.20 -19.12
CA TYR A 162 -13.89 2.65 -18.92
C TYR A 162 -13.45 3.01 -17.50
N ALA A 163 -14.03 2.36 -16.49
CA ALA A 163 -13.74 2.63 -15.09
C ALA A 163 -12.28 2.35 -14.71
N SER A 164 -11.74 1.18 -15.10
CA SER A 164 -10.35 0.80 -14.79
C SER A 164 -9.32 1.72 -15.47
N LEU A 165 -9.53 2.06 -16.75
CA LEU A 165 -8.66 3.00 -17.46
C LEU A 165 -8.73 4.41 -16.87
N LYS A 166 -9.95 4.89 -16.55
CA LYS A 166 -10.13 6.20 -15.92
C LYS A 166 -9.45 6.26 -14.57
N PHE A 167 -9.67 5.26 -13.71
CA PHE A 167 -9.01 5.10 -12.42
C PHE A 167 -7.49 5.17 -12.57
N PHE A 168 -6.94 4.32 -13.45
CA PHE A 168 -5.50 4.19 -13.62
C PHE A 168 -4.88 5.49 -14.13
N LEU A 169 -5.43 6.11 -15.18
CA LEU A 169 -4.88 7.34 -15.75
C LEU A 169 -4.99 8.53 -14.78
N TYR A 170 -6.11 8.68 -14.07
CA TYR A 170 -6.25 9.76 -13.08
C TYR A 170 -5.21 9.63 -11.97
N THR A 171 -5.13 8.44 -11.36
CA THR A 171 -4.26 8.21 -10.21
C THR A 171 -2.78 8.18 -10.59
N LEU A 172 -2.44 7.69 -11.80
CA LEU A 172 -1.08 7.77 -12.34
C LEU A 172 -0.66 9.21 -12.58
N ALA A 173 -1.55 10.06 -13.12
CA ALA A 173 -1.24 11.47 -13.33
C ALA A 173 -0.94 12.21 -12.00
N GLY A 174 -1.72 11.93 -10.95
CA GLY A 174 -1.43 12.43 -9.61
C GLY A 174 -0.09 11.91 -9.07
N SER A 175 0.21 10.64 -9.29
CA SER A 175 1.44 10.03 -8.80
C SER A 175 2.68 10.50 -9.57
N ALA A 176 2.57 10.88 -10.84
CA ALA A 176 3.65 11.55 -11.55
C ALA A 176 4.04 12.89 -10.89
N LEU A 177 3.06 13.66 -10.38
CA LEU A 177 3.33 14.89 -9.62
C LEU A 177 3.98 14.60 -8.25
N LEU A 178 3.55 13.54 -7.58
CA LEU A 178 4.19 13.06 -6.36
C LEU A 178 5.68 12.74 -6.61
N LEU A 179 6.00 12.06 -7.71
CA LEU A 179 7.39 11.76 -8.08
C LEU A 179 8.23 13.03 -8.27
N VAL A 180 7.67 14.08 -8.89
CA VAL A 180 8.35 15.38 -9.01
C VAL A 180 8.65 15.98 -7.63
N ALA A 181 7.70 15.92 -6.69
CA ALA A 181 7.92 16.40 -5.33
C ALA A 181 9.03 15.60 -4.63
N ILE A 182 9.04 14.28 -4.76
CA ILE A 182 10.08 13.40 -4.18
C ILE A 182 11.46 13.76 -4.69
N VAL A 183 11.61 13.97 -6.01
CA VAL A 183 12.88 14.43 -6.60
C VAL A 183 13.27 15.80 -6.07
N ALA A 184 12.32 16.72 -5.92
CA ALA A 184 12.58 18.04 -5.36
C ALA A 184 13.09 17.97 -3.92
N PHE A 185 12.50 17.14 -3.07
CA PHE A 185 12.98 16.88 -1.70
C PHE A 185 14.39 16.27 -1.70
N ARG A 186 14.69 15.36 -2.62
CA ARG A 186 16.04 14.79 -2.73
C ARG A 186 17.11 15.80 -3.08
N VAL A 187 16.79 16.73 -4.00
CA VAL A 187 17.70 17.79 -4.44
C VAL A 187 17.89 18.84 -3.34
N ALA A 188 16.81 19.22 -2.64
CA ALA A 188 16.87 20.24 -1.61
C ALA A 188 17.43 19.72 -0.27
N GLY A 189 17.05 18.52 0.14
CA GLY A 189 17.35 17.96 1.46
C GLY A 189 18.40 16.84 1.49
N GLY A 190 18.87 16.38 0.33
CA GLY A 190 20.00 15.45 0.25
C GLY A 190 19.70 13.98 0.59
N THR A 191 18.48 13.66 1.03
CA THR A 191 18.04 12.33 1.48
C THR A 191 16.62 12.05 1.00
N PHE A 192 16.21 10.77 1.01
CA PHE A 192 14.83 10.35 0.80
C PHE A 192 14.13 9.94 2.11
N ALA A 193 14.87 9.81 3.21
CA ALA A 193 14.33 9.44 4.51
C ALA A 193 13.42 10.55 5.05
N ILE A 194 12.14 10.25 5.19
CA ILE A 194 11.11 11.14 5.74
C ILE A 194 11.51 11.67 7.13
N PRO A 195 11.98 10.84 8.09
CA PRO A 195 12.37 11.33 9.40
C PRO A 195 13.49 12.39 9.34
N GLU A 196 14.47 12.20 8.46
CA GLU A 196 15.56 13.17 8.28
C GLU A 196 15.08 14.45 7.61
N LEU A 197 14.17 14.35 6.63
CA LEU A 197 13.57 15.52 5.98
C LEU A 197 12.70 16.33 6.94
N MET A 198 12.06 15.70 7.93
CA MET A 198 11.25 16.37 8.96
C MET A 198 12.08 17.27 9.89
N GLU A 199 13.37 16.96 10.08
CA GLU A 199 14.28 17.74 10.93
C GLU A 199 14.91 18.92 10.18
N GLN A 200 14.73 19.00 8.86
CA GLN A 200 15.35 20.03 8.03
C GLN A 200 14.49 21.29 7.91
N ASN A 201 15.18 22.43 7.77
CA ASN A 201 14.56 23.72 7.50
C ASN A 201 14.63 24.03 6.01
N PHE A 202 13.46 24.06 5.35
CA PHE A 202 13.34 24.48 3.96
C PHE A 202 12.90 25.94 3.85
N THR A 203 13.27 26.59 2.75
CA THR A 203 12.76 27.94 2.46
C THR A 203 11.25 27.91 2.25
N PHE A 204 10.55 28.99 2.60
CA PHE A 204 9.10 29.11 2.39
C PHE A 204 8.71 28.85 0.92
N ASN A 205 9.49 29.37 -0.03
CA ASN A 205 9.22 29.17 -1.45
C ASN A 205 9.25 27.69 -1.84
N PHE A 206 10.25 26.94 -1.34
CA PHE A 206 10.30 25.49 -1.56
C PHE A 206 9.09 24.79 -0.92
N GLN A 207 8.79 25.09 0.35
CA GLN A 207 7.67 24.48 1.07
C GLN A 207 6.34 24.73 0.35
N PHE A 208 6.12 25.95 -0.14
CA PHE A 208 4.90 26.31 -0.86
C PHE A 208 4.71 25.47 -2.13
N TRP A 209 5.73 25.36 -2.98
CA TRP A 209 5.64 24.58 -4.22
C TRP A 209 5.61 23.07 -3.97
N ALA A 210 6.40 22.57 -3.01
CA ALA A 210 6.37 21.18 -2.61
C ALA A 210 5.01 20.79 -2.02
N PHE A 211 4.44 21.64 -1.16
CA PHE A 211 3.09 21.47 -0.64
C PHE A 211 2.06 21.44 -1.77
N LEU A 212 2.10 22.38 -2.72
CA LEU A 212 1.12 22.41 -3.81
C LEU A 212 1.20 21.14 -4.69
N ALA A 213 2.42 20.67 -4.99
CA ALA A 213 2.63 19.44 -5.75
C ALA A 213 2.09 18.20 -5.02
N LEU A 214 2.43 18.05 -3.73
CA LEU A 214 1.93 16.97 -2.89
C LEU A 214 0.42 17.05 -2.69
N ALA A 215 -0.11 18.23 -2.36
CA ALA A 215 -1.53 18.47 -2.12
C ALA A 215 -2.35 18.13 -3.37
N LEU A 216 -1.88 18.49 -4.56
CA LEU A 216 -2.55 18.12 -5.81
C LEU A 216 -2.49 16.61 -6.07
N ALA A 217 -1.33 15.98 -5.86
CA ALA A 217 -1.19 14.53 -6.00
C ALA A 217 -2.13 13.76 -5.05
N PHE A 218 -2.17 14.16 -3.77
CA PHE A 218 -3.06 13.57 -2.78
C PHE A 218 -4.53 13.94 -3.02
N ALA A 219 -4.86 15.16 -3.46
CA ALA A 219 -6.23 15.57 -3.79
C ALA A 219 -6.83 14.70 -4.89
N ILE A 220 -6.02 14.24 -5.84
CA ILE A 220 -6.45 13.27 -6.85
C ILE A 220 -6.73 11.90 -6.21
N LYS A 221 -5.87 11.40 -5.31
CA LYS A 221 -6.04 10.08 -4.68
C LYS A 221 -7.11 10.04 -3.57
N VAL A 222 -7.35 11.15 -2.87
CA VAL A 222 -8.37 11.37 -1.81
C VAL A 222 -9.73 11.81 -2.38
N PRO A 223 -9.95 11.61 -3.68
CA PRO A 223 -10.90 12.34 -4.54
C PRO A 223 -11.49 13.65 -3.97
N MET A 224 -10.70 14.70 -3.86
CA MET A 224 -11.19 16.04 -3.50
C MET A 224 -11.86 16.73 -4.71
N PHE A 225 -12.76 17.69 -4.49
CA PHE A 225 -13.24 18.56 -5.56
C PHE A 225 -12.09 19.40 -6.14
N PRO A 226 -11.90 19.50 -7.47
CA PRO A 226 -12.68 18.91 -8.57
C PRO A 226 -12.16 17.56 -9.12
N PHE A 227 -11.16 16.94 -8.50
CA PHE A 227 -10.44 15.74 -8.97
C PHE A 227 -11.07 14.38 -8.60
N HIS A 228 -12.35 14.35 -8.25
CA HIS A 228 -13.02 13.19 -7.67
C HIS A 228 -13.71 12.25 -8.67
N THR A 229 -13.82 12.63 -9.95
CA THR A 229 -14.73 11.96 -10.90
C THR A 229 -14.33 10.52 -11.27
N TRP A 230 -13.12 10.10 -10.95
CA TRP A 230 -12.68 8.72 -11.14
C TRP A 230 -13.27 7.78 -10.08
N LEU A 231 -13.49 8.27 -8.85
CA LEU A 231 -13.91 7.44 -7.72
C LEU A 231 -15.31 6.83 -7.91
N PRO A 232 -16.36 7.60 -8.29
CA PRO A 232 -17.68 7.00 -8.54
C PRO A 232 -17.65 5.98 -9.67
N ALA A 233 -16.87 6.23 -10.73
CA ALA A 233 -16.75 5.29 -11.84
C ALA A 233 -16.07 3.98 -11.39
N ALA A 234 -15.02 4.07 -10.56
CA ALA A 234 -14.29 2.92 -10.04
C ALA A 234 -15.15 2.09 -9.08
N HIS A 235 -15.72 2.69 -8.03
CA HIS A 235 -16.46 1.95 -7.01
C HIS A 235 -17.76 1.33 -7.52
N VAL A 236 -18.49 2.00 -8.42
CA VAL A 236 -19.71 1.43 -9.01
C VAL A 236 -19.40 0.18 -9.84
N GLN A 237 -18.21 0.11 -10.45
CA GLN A 237 -17.83 -1.01 -11.29
C GLN A 237 -16.96 -2.05 -10.59
N ALA A 238 -16.33 -1.74 -9.45
CA ALA A 238 -15.47 -2.67 -8.75
C ALA A 238 -16.25 -3.87 -8.17
N PRO A 239 -15.65 -5.06 -8.07
CA PRO A 239 -16.21 -6.14 -7.27
C PRO A 239 -16.29 -5.72 -5.80
N THR A 240 -17.22 -6.28 -5.02
CA THR A 240 -17.44 -5.89 -3.60
C THR A 240 -16.17 -5.91 -2.75
N ALA A 241 -15.26 -6.85 -2.98
CA ALA A 241 -14.01 -6.93 -2.21
C ALA A 241 -12.91 -5.97 -2.71
N GLY A 242 -13.07 -5.41 -3.91
CA GLY A 242 -12.18 -4.39 -4.49
C GLY A 242 -12.75 -2.97 -4.40
N SER A 243 -13.95 -2.81 -3.85
CA SER A 243 -14.57 -1.54 -3.47
C SER A 243 -14.32 -1.27 -1.99
#